data_AF-A0A7C2QAJ1-F1
#
_entry.id   AF-A0A7C2QAJ1-F1
#
_cell.length_a   1.000
_cell.length_b   1.000
_cell.length_c   1.000
_cell.angle_alpha   90.00
_cell.angle_beta   90.00
_cell.angle_gamma   90.00
#
_symmetry.space_group_name_H-M   'P 1'
#
loop_
_entity.id
_entity.type
_entity.pdbx_description
1 polymer ?
#
loop_
_entity_poly.entity_id
_entity_poly.type
_entity_poly.pdbx_seq_one_letter_code
_entity_poly.pdbx_strand_id
1 'polypeptide(L)' 'MATYPEDCLYTREHEWIRVEDDVGVIGITDYAQEALGDIVYV' A
#
# COMPACT_ATOMS: atom_id res chain seq x y z
N MET A 1 1.82 -14.64 2.54
CA MET A 1 1.35 -14.70 1.14
C MET A 1 0.75 -13.33 0.87
N ALA A 2 1.46 -12.49 0.11
CA ALA A 2 1.11 -11.09 -0.01
C ALA A 2 -0.29 -10.92 -0.59
N THR A 3 -1.14 -10.18 0.13
CA THR A 3 -2.52 -9.94 -0.28
C THR A 3 -2.59 -8.58 -0.97
N TYR A 4 -3.07 -8.58 -2.22
CA TYR A 4 -3.28 -7.38 -3.01
C TYR A 4 -4.78 -7.19 -3.23
N PRO A 5 -5.44 -6.27 -2.48
CA PRO A 5 -6.83 -5.91 -2.71
C PRO A 5 -7.10 -5.49 -4.16
N GLU A 6 -8.20 -5.98 -4.76
CA GLU A 6 -8.57 -5.68 -6.15
C GLU A 6 -9.16 -4.26 -6.32
N ASP A 7 -9.62 -3.66 -5.23
CA ASP A 7 -10.18 -2.30 -5.14
C ASP A 7 -9.11 -1.20 -5.03
N CYS A 8 -7.83 -1.58 -5.07
CA CYS A 8 -6.70 -0.65 -4.98
C CYS A 8 -5.97 -0.54 -6.33
N LEU A 9 -5.48 0.67 -6.63
CA LEU A 9 -4.54 0.91 -7.73
C LEU A 9 -3.11 0.89 -7.18
N TYR A 10 -2.15 0.40 -7.96
CA TYR A 10 -0.77 0.17 -7.50
C TYR A 10 0.27 0.89 -8.35
N THR A 11 1.34 1.35 -7.71
CA THR A 11 2.53 1.89 -8.39
C THR A 11 3.61 0.81 -8.49
N ARG A 12 4.60 1.05 -9.36
CA ARG A 12 5.82 0.21 -9.42
C ARG A 12 6.72 0.43 -8.20
N GLU A 13 6.46 1.45 -7.40
CA GLU A 13 7.20 1.83 -6.20
C GLU A 13 6.61 1.20 -4.94
N HIS A 14 5.78 0.15 -5.11
CA HIS A 14 5.18 -0.63 -4.02
C HIS A 14 4.23 0.18 -3.12
N GLU A 15 3.58 1.18 -3.69
CA GLU A 15 2.52 1.96 -3.06
C GLU A 15 1.17 1.57 -3.66
N TRP A 16 0.11 1.85 -2.91
CA TRP A 16 -1.26 1.68 -3.37
C TRP A 16 -2.11 2.90 -3.03
N ILE A 17 -3.18 3.08 -3.80
CA ILE A 17 -4.23 4.05 -3.53
C ILE A 17 -5.60 3.38 -3.63
N ARG A 18 -6.45 3.63 -2.63
CA ARG A 18 -7.88 3.35 -2.68
C ARG A 18 -8.63 4.66 -2.80
N VAL A 19 -9.53 4.76 -3.77
CA VAL A 19 -10.30 5.98 -4.02
C VAL A 19 -11.75 5.71 -3.63
N GLU A 20 -12.25 6.48 -2.68
CA GLU A 20 -13.66 6.47 -2.25
C GLU A 20 -14.20 7.89 -2.43
N ASP A 21 -15.18 8.05 -3.33
CA ASP A 21 -15.69 9.34 -3.81
C ASP A 21 -14.57 10.27 -4.31
N ASP A 22 -14.35 11.39 -3.63
CA ASP A 22 -13.31 12.39 -3.93
C ASP A 22 -12.09 12.29 -2.98
N VAL A 23 -12.00 11.25 -2.16
CA VAL A 23 -10.92 11.05 -1.19
C VAL A 23 -10.09 9.82 -1.55
N GLY A 24 -8.79 10.03 -1.71
CA GLY A 24 -7.80 8.96 -1.89
C GLY A 24 -7.08 8.63 -0.59
N VAL A 25 -7.07 7.36 -0.19
CA VAL A 25 -6.21 6.84 0.88
C VAL A 25 -5.01 6.16 0.24
N ILE A 26 -3.80 6.58 0.63
CA ILE A 26 -2.54 6.03 0.12
C ILE A 26 -1.80 5.24 1.21
N GLY A 27 -1.03 4.24 0.79
CA GLY A 27 -0.18 3.46 1.67
C GLY A 27 0.87 2.66 0.92
N ILE A 28 1.67 1.89 1.66
CA ILE A 28 2.63 0.93 1.10
C ILE A 28 2.02 -0.47 1.03
N THR A 29 2.47 -1.26 0.07
CA THR A 29 2.02 -2.65 -0.11
C THR A 29 2.51 -3.57 1.00
N ASP A 30 1.83 -4.72 1.16
CA ASP A 30 2.24 -5.77 2.10
C ASP A 30 3.68 -6.23 1.85
N TYR A 31 4.07 -6.32 0.57
CA TYR A 31 5.46 -6.63 0.19
C TYR A 31 6.46 -5.57 0.66
N ALA A 32 6.12 -4.28 0.55
CA ALA A 32 7.00 -3.20 0.99
C ALA A 32 7.20 -3.21 2.52
N GLN A 33 6.16 -3.44 3.31
CA GLN A 33 6.33 -3.53 4.77
C GLN A 33 7.19 -4.74 5.18
N GLU A 34 7.02 -5.89 4.53
CA GLU A 34 7.84 -7.08 4.82
C GLU A 34 9.31 -6.85 4.47
N ALA A 35 9.58 -6.10 3.40
CA ALA A 35 10.94 -5.75 2.98
C ALA A 35 11.62 -4.70 3.89
N LEU A 36 10.85 -3.80 4.50
CA LEU A 36 11.36 -2.77 5.41
C LEU A 36 11.71 -3.31 6.81
N GLY A 37 11.06 -4.39 7.25
CA GLY A 37 11.22 -4.93 8.60
C GLY A 37 10.48 -4.07 9.63
N ASP A 38 11.05 -3.92 10.83
CA ASP A 38 10.40 -3.16 11.91
C ASP A 38 10.37 -1.64 11.62
N ILE A 39 9.16 -1.09 11.48
CA ILE A 39 8.93 0.34 11.29
C ILE A 39 9.05 1.05 12.65
N VAL A 40 10.06 1.90 12.80
CA VAL A 40 10.34 2.62 14.06
C VAL A 40 9.83 4.06 14.10
N TYR A 41 9.39 4.61 12.96
CA TYR A 41 8.93 5.99 12.81
C TYR A 41 8.03 6.13 11.57
N VAL A 42 6.99 6.98 11.64
CA VAL A 42 6.04 7.31 10.55
C VAL A 42 5.78 8.81 10.53
#